data_AF-A0A0U5INY7-F1
#
_entry.id   AF-A0A0U5INY7-F1
#
_cell.length_a   1.000
_cell.length_b   1.000
_cell.length_c   1.000
_cell.angle_alpha   90.00
_cell.angle_beta   90.00
_cell.angle_gamma   90.00
#
_symmetry.space_group_name_H-M   'P 1'
#
loop_
_entity.id
_entity.type
_entity.pdbx_description
1 polymer ?
#
loop_
_entity_poly.entity_id
_entity_poly.type
_entity_poly.pdbx_seq_one_letter_code
_entity_poly.pdbx_strand_id
1 'polypeptide(L)'
;MRASMAPSILSARTPYLLIGVLAILASSGCANRFQERQLLPPTDPQAQACLASCELSKTQCEGRQRARETECQAQYAQRTADLDACLATPGSLCLRPDSCLGADMSICTIEYEECVVGCGGRVETHFSLTGAPST
;
A
#
# COMPACT_ATOMS: atom_id res chain seq x y z
N MET A 1 -54.59 28.15 -10.74
CA MET A 1 -53.64 28.75 -9.78
C MET A 1 -54.03 28.34 -8.37
N ARG A 2 -53.19 27.55 -7.68
CA ARG A 2 -53.18 27.37 -6.22
C ARG A 2 -51.84 26.71 -5.85
N ALA A 3 -50.88 27.52 -5.43
CA ALA A 3 -49.63 27.05 -4.84
C ALA A 3 -49.91 26.74 -3.36
N SER A 4 -49.62 25.51 -2.94
CA SER A 4 -49.66 25.10 -1.54
C SER A 4 -48.24 25.25 -0.97
N MET A 5 -48.00 26.33 -0.22
CA MET A 5 -46.77 26.54 0.53
C MET A 5 -46.90 25.84 1.88
N ALA A 6 -46.08 24.82 2.12
CA ALA A 6 -45.88 24.23 3.44
C ALA A 6 -44.77 25.02 4.18
N PRO A 7 -44.92 25.35 5.48
CA PRO A 7 -43.87 25.99 6.25
C PRO A 7 -42.87 24.94 6.76
N SER A 8 -41.60 25.10 6.38
CA SER A 8 -40.49 24.32 6.94
C SER A 8 -40.14 24.84 8.34
N ILE A 9 -40.48 24.06 9.36
CA ILE A 9 -40.04 24.28 10.75
C ILE A 9 -38.57 23.83 10.83
N LEU A 10 -37.63 24.77 10.63
CA LEU A 10 -36.21 24.51 10.91
C LEU A 10 -36.00 24.45 12.43
N SER A 11 -35.98 23.22 12.95
CA SER A 11 -35.58 22.94 14.32
C SER A 11 -34.08 23.22 14.51
N ALA A 12 -33.73 24.07 15.47
CA ALA A 12 -32.35 24.46 15.80
C ALA A 12 -31.45 23.30 16.29
N ARG A 13 -31.97 22.07 16.38
CA ARG A 13 -31.23 20.84 16.75
C ARG A 13 -30.61 20.11 15.56
N THR A 14 -31.04 20.44 14.35
CA THR A 14 -30.56 19.86 13.08
C THR A 14 -29.06 20.11 12.81
N PRO A 15 -28.47 21.30 13.09
CA PRO A 15 -27.04 21.50 12.82
C PRO A 15 -26.15 20.67 13.76
N TYR A 16 -26.55 20.46 15.01
CA TYR A 16 -25.77 19.66 15.96
C TYR A 16 -25.76 18.17 15.60
N LEU A 17 -26.88 17.64 15.09
CA LEU A 17 -26.94 16.26 14.60
C LEU A 17 -26.08 16.06 13.34
N LEU A 18 -26.08 17.02 12.42
CA LEU A 18 -25.23 16.97 11.21
C LEU A 18 -23.73 17.01 11.56
N ILE A 19 -23.33 17.85 12.51
CA ILE A 19 -21.92 17.91 12.97
C ILE A 19 -21.51 16.58 13.63
N GLY A 20 -22.39 15.98 14.44
CA GLY A 20 -22.14 14.67 15.05
C GLY A 20 -21.92 13.56 14.02
N VAL A 21 -22.74 13.51 12.96
CA VAL A 21 -22.62 12.50 11.90
C VAL A 21 -21.35 12.72 11.06
N LEU A 22 -21.00 13.97 10.75
CA LEU A 22 -19.76 14.31 10.04
C LEU A 22 -18.50 13.93 10.85
N ALA A 23 -18.53 14.09 12.17
CA ALA A 23 -17.43 13.68 13.05
C ALA A 23 -17.24 12.15 13.09
N ILE A 24 -18.33 11.37 13.02
CA ILE A 24 -18.26 9.89 12.97
C ILE A 24 -17.77 9.41 11.61
N LEU A 25 -18.17 10.07 10.51
CA LEU A 25 -17.68 9.74 9.17
C LEU A 25 -16.21 10.10 8.96
N ALA A 26 -15.70 11.13 9.66
CA ALA A 26 -14.30 11.52 9.58
C ALA A 26 -13.35 10.54 10.30
N SER A 27 -13.83 9.73 11.24
CA SER A 27 -12.99 8.80 12.01
C SER A 27 -12.87 7.40 11.40
N SER A 28 -13.63 7.06 10.35
CA SER A 28 -13.52 5.75 9.68
C SER A 28 -12.33 5.62 8.72
N GLY A 29 -11.43 6.61 8.65
CA GLY A 29 -10.36 6.69 7.64
C GLY A 29 -8.96 6.24 8.06
N CYS A 30 -8.65 6.04 9.34
CA CYS A 30 -7.27 5.84 9.81
C CYS A 30 -7.13 4.77 10.91
N ALA A 31 -7.38 3.49 10.60
CA ALA A 31 -7.17 2.40 11.56
C ALA A 31 -6.30 1.23 11.07
N ASN A 32 -5.60 1.37 9.93
CA ASN A 32 -4.81 0.25 9.37
C ASN A 32 -3.32 0.24 9.77
N ARG A 33 -2.88 1.07 10.71
CA ARG A 33 -1.44 1.23 11.02
C ARG A 33 -0.92 0.39 12.20
N PHE A 34 -1.76 -0.38 12.89
CA PHE A 34 -1.37 -1.11 14.13
C PHE A 34 -1.51 -2.63 14.05
N GLN A 35 -1.69 -3.20 12.86
CA GLN A 35 -1.80 -4.65 12.70
C GLN A 35 -0.42 -5.21 12.34
N GLU A 36 0.31 -5.64 13.36
CA GLU A 36 1.60 -6.30 13.18
C GLU A 36 1.33 -7.77 12.80
N ARG A 37 1.61 -8.13 11.54
CA ARG A 37 1.52 -9.52 11.07
C ARG A 37 2.76 -10.27 11.52
N GLN A 38 2.58 -11.27 12.37
CA GLN A 38 3.65 -12.19 12.73
C GLN A 38 3.44 -13.53 12.03
N LEU A 39 4.48 -13.96 11.31
CA LEU A 39 4.50 -15.24 10.62
C LEU A 39 5.10 -16.29 11.56
N LEU A 40 4.28 -17.26 11.96
CA LEU A 40 4.70 -18.38 12.79
C LEU A 40 5.02 -19.56 11.87
N PRO A 41 6.32 -19.89 11.66
CA PRO A 41 6.70 -21.00 10.80
C PRO A 41 6.31 -22.33 11.45
N PRO A 42 5.89 -23.32 10.65
CA PRO A 42 5.61 -24.68 11.12
C PRO A 42 6.88 -25.34 11.66
N THR A 43 6.79 -25.99 12.82
CA THR A 43 7.94 -26.63 13.50
C THR A 43 8.19 -28.07 13.04
N ASP A 44 7.31 -28.60 12.19
CA ASP A 44 7.39 -29.98 11.70
C ASP A 44 8.56 -30.18 10.73
N PRO A 45 9.31 -31.29 10.82
CA PRO A 45 10.45 -31.56 9.94
C PRO A 45 10.07 -31.67 8.46
N GLN A 46 8.86 -32.11 8.13
CA GLN A 46 8.36 -32.10 6.75
C GLN A 46 8.13 -30.67 6.22
N ALA A 47 7.78 -29.74 7.09
CA ALA A 47 7.50 -28.37 6.69
C ALA A 47 8.80 -27.57 6.42
N GLN A 48 9.94 -27.96 7.00
CA GLN A 48 11.23 -27.31 6.74
C GLN A 48 11.66 -27.35 5.28
N ALA A 49 11.41 -28.47 4.58
CA ALA A 49 11.70 -28.57 3.14
C ALA A 49 10.81 -27.63 2.30
N CYS A 50 9.55 -27.44 2.73
CA CYS A 50 8.63 -26.49 2.12
C CYS A 50 9.07 -25.04 2.37
N LEU A 51 9.52 -24.71 3.59
CA LEU A 51 10.05 -23.38 3.91
C LEU A 51 11.30 -23.03 3.08
N ALA A 52 12.20 -23.99 2.88
CA ALA A 52 13.39 -23.78 2.05
C ALA A 52 13.02 -23.43 0.58
N SER A 53 11.94 -24.01 0.07
CA SER A 53 11.43 -23.67 -1.26
C SER A 53 10.73 -22.30 -1.29
N CYS A 54 10.02 -21.91 -0.22
CA CYS A 54 9.49 -20.55 -0.09
C CYS A 54 10.60 -19.48 -0.08
N GLU A 55 11.69 -19.71 0.65
CA GLU A 55 12.84 -18.78 0.68
C GLU A 55 13.52 -18.66 -0.69
N LEU A 56 13.66 -19.77 -1.40
CA LEU A 56 14.19 -19.75 -2.76
C LEU A 56 13.27 -18.92 -3.69
N SER A 57 11.96 -19.09 -3.59
CA SER A 57 11.01 -18.28 -4.38
C SER A 57 11.09 -16.80 -4.03
N LYS A 58 11.21 -16.46 -2.75
CA LYS A 58 11.36 -15.09 -2.27
C LYS A 58 12.62 -14.43 -2.84
N THR A 59 13.77 -15.09 -2.72
CA THR A 59 15.05 -14.57 -3.25
C THR A 59 15.00 -14.38 -4.77
N GLN A 60 14.34 -15.27 -5.50
CA GLN A 60 14.10 -15.10 -6.93
C GLN A 60 13.19 -13.90 -7.22
N CYS A 61 12.12 -13.71 -6.46
CA CYS A 61 11.24 -12.55 -6.59
C CYS A 61 12.02 -11.24 -6.37
N GLU A 62 12.77 -11.13 -5.28
CA GLU A 62 13.59 -9.96 -4.99
C GLU A 62 14.60 -9.67 -6.10
N GLY A 63 15.24 -10.72 -6.63
CA GLY A 63 16.14 -10.61 -7.77
C GLY A 63 15.46 -10.00 -8.99
N ARG A 64 14.23 -10.44 -9.31
CA ARG A 64 13.43 -9.86 -10.41
C ARG A 64 13.07 -8.41 -10.15
N GLN A 65 12.68 -8.05 -8.93
CA GLN A 65 12.32 -6.66 -8.59
C GLN A 65 13.54 -5.73 -8.72
N ARG A 66 14.71 -6.15 -8.23
CA ARG A 66 15.96 -5.39 -8.38
C ARG A 66 16.38 -5.24 -9.85
N ALA A 67 16.23 -6.30 -10.65
CA ALA A 67 16.54 -6.26 -12.08
C ALA A 67 15.65 -5.25 -12.83
N ARG A 68 14.33 -5.26 -12.57
CA ARG A 68 13.39 -4.30 -13.15
C ARG A 68 13.74 -2.85 -12.81
N GLU A 69 14.06 -2.60 -11.55
CA GLU A 69 14.44 -1.26 -11.10
C GLU A 69 15.76 -0.81 -11.75
N THR A 70 16.76 -1.71 -11.83
CA THR A 70 18.04 -1.41 -12.47
C THR A 70 17.86 -1.11 -13.96
N GLU A 71 17.02 -1.89 -14.66
CA GLU A 71 16.68 -1.65 -16.06
C GLU A 71 15.95 -0.30 -16.23
N CYS A 72 14.97 0.00 -15.38
CA CYS A 72 14.30 1.29 -15.39
C CYS A 72 15.29 2.45 -15.21
N GLN A 73 16.19 2.36 -14.24
CA GLN A 73 17.19 3.39 -13.97
C GLN A 73 18.13 3.61 -15.16
N ALA A 74 18.57 2.52 -15.80
CA ALA A 74 19.39 2.60 -17.00
C ALA A 74 18.63 3.28 -18.16
N GLN A 75 17.36 2.93 -18.38
CA GLN A 75 16.52 3.56 -19.39
C GLN A 75 16.23 5.03 -19.08
N TYR A 76 15.97 5.38 -17.82
CA TYR A 76 15.75 6.75 -17.38
C TYR A 76 16.99 7.61 -17.61
N ALA A 77 18.18 7.11 -17.24
CA ALA A 77 19.44 7.80 -17.47
C ALA A 77 19.68 8.06 -18.97
N GLN A 78 19.43 7.05 -19.81
CA GLN A 78 19.54 7.20 -21.26
C GLN A 78 18.56 8.25 -21.80
N ARG A 79 17.28 8.18 -21.43
CA ARG A 79 16.27 9.15 -21.89
C ARG A 79 16.52 10.56 -21.37
N THR A 80 17.14 10.69 -20.21
CA THR A 80 17.54 12.00 -19.67
C THR A 80 18.66 12.60 -20.51
N ALA A 81 19.66 11.80 -20.91
CA ALA A 81 20.68 12.27 -21.84
C ALA A 81 20.09 12.67 -23.21
N ASP A 82 19.12 11.91 -23.71
CA ASP A 82 18.41 12.23 -24.95
C ASP A 82 17.58 13.53 -24.82
N LEU A 83 16.98 13.76 -23.64
CA LEU A 83 16.26 15.00 -23.33
C LEU A 83 17.21 16.20 -23.36
N ASP A 84 18.39 16.10 -22.75
CA ASP A 84 19.37 17.19 -22.75
C ASP A 84 19.80 17.56 -24.18
N ALA A 85 20.01 16.55 -25.04
CA ALA A 85 20.30 16.76 -26.46
C ALA A 85 19.11 17.40 -27.21
N CYS A 86 17.88 16.98 -26.90
CA CYS A 86 16.67 17.56 -27.49
C CYS A 86 16.51 19.05 -27.12
N LEU A 87 16.74 19.39 -25.86
CA LEU A 87 16.64 20.77 -25.35
C LEU A 87 17.70 21.69 -25.95
N ALA A 88 18.83 21.15 -26.42
CA ALA A 88 19.84 21.91 -27.14
C ALA A 88 19.40 22.31 -28.57
N THR A 89 18.30 21.75 -29.09
CA THR A 89 17.77 22.04 -30.42
C THR A 89 16.60 23.03 -30.35
N PRO A 90 16.71 24.24 -30.93
CA PRO A 90 15.62 25.22 -30.88
C PRO A 90 14.35 24.74 -31.59
N GLY A 91 13.19 24.90 -30.94
CA GLY A 91 11.88 24.58 -31.53
C GLY A 91 11.47 23.10 -31.46
N SER A 92 12.25 22.25 -30.79
CA SER A 92 11.91 20.85 -30.56
C SER A 92 10.83 20.70 -29.46
N LEU A 93 10.01 19.66 -29.58
CA LEU A 93 9.07 19.24 -28.54
C LEU A 93 9.69 18.06 -27.78
N CYS A 94 10.31 18.36 -26.64
CA CYS A 94 10.97 17.34 -25.83
C CYS A 94 10.03 16.76 -24.77
N LEU A 95 10.03 15.43 -24.64
CA LEU A 95 9.28 14.71 -23.62
C LEU A 95 10.20 14.39 -22.45
N ARG A 96 9.76 14.69 -21.23
CA ARG A 96 10.48 14.34 -20.01
C ARG A 96 10.19 12.88 -19.65
N PRO A 97 11.21 12.05 -19.38
CA PRO A 97 10.99 10.69 -18.91
C PRO A 97 10.41 10.69 -17.48
N ASP A 98 9.55 9.73 -17.19
CA ASP A 98 9.04 9.47 -15.85
C ASP A 98 10.10 8.80 -14.97
N SER A 99 10.14 9.15 -13.69
CA SER A 99 11.03 8.52 -12.71
C SER A 99 10.61 7.08 -12.38
N CYS A 100 11.58 6.24 -12.04
CA CYS A 100 11.32 4.89 -11.54
C CYS A 100 10.60 4.95 -10.18
N LEU A 101 9.65 4.03 -9.96
CA LEU A 101 8.84 3.95 -8.74
C LEU A 101 9.54 3.19 -7.60
N GLY A 102 10.71 2.60 -7.86
CA GLY A 102 11.42 1.75 -6.94
C GLY A 102 10.97 0.28 -7.04
N ALA A 103 11.84 -0.61 -6.56
CA ALA A 103 11.53 -2.03 -6.46
C ALA A 103 10.54 -2.27 -5.29
N ASP A 104 9.33 -2.74 -5.62
CA ASP A 104 8.33 -3.08 -4.61
C ASP A 104 8.60 -4.48 -4.03
N MET A 105 9.23 -4.50 -2.85
CA MET A 105 9.54 -5.72 -2.11
C MET A 105 8.36 -6.27 -1.30
N SER A 106 7.27 -5.49 -1.17
CA SER A 106 6.09 -5.95 -0.43
C SER A 106 5.43 -7.15 -1.12
N ILE A 107 5.46 -7.17 -2.46
CA ILE A 107 4.96 -8.29 -3.28
C ILE A 107 5.70 -9.59 -2.94
N CYS A 108 7.02 -9.55 -2.86
CA CYS A 108 7.82 -10.74 -2.53
C CYS A 108 7.60 -11.21 -1.09
N THR A 109 7.32 -10.28 -0.17
CA THR A 109 6.97 -10.62 1.22
C THR A 109 5.60 -11.29 1.29
N ILE A 110 4.59 -10.76 0.59
CA ILE A 110 3.24 -11.33 0.56
C ILE A 110 3.26 -12.74 -0.04
N GLU A 111 3.93 -12.92 -1.20
CA GLU A 111 4.08 -14.26 -1.83
C GLU A 111 4.76 -15.26 -0.89
N TYR A 112 5.76 -14.81 -0.12
CA TYR A 112 6.43 -15.64 0.87
C TYR A 112 5.50 -16.02 2.03
N GLU A 113 4.78 -15.06 2.61
CA GLU A 113 3.82 -15.32 3.69
C GLU A 113 2.76 -16.34 3.25
N GLU A 114 2.20 -16.17 2.06
CA GLU A 114 1.22 -17.10 1.47
C GLU A 114 1.81 -18.51 1.29
N CYS A 115 3.06 -18.60 0.84
CA CYS A 115 3.78 -19.87 0.70
C CYS A 115 3.97 -20.57 2.06
N VAL A 116 4.39 -19.82 3.09
CA VAL A 116 4.61 -20.35 4.45
C VAL A 116 3.29 -20.84 5.06
N VAL A 117 2.18 -20.14 4.85
CA VAL A 117 0.85 -20.61 5.26
C VAL A 117 0.48 -21.92 4.55
N GLY A 118 0.79 -22.03 3.25
CA GLY A 118 0.63 -23.27 2.49
C GLY A 118 1.46 -24.45 3.04
N CYS A 119 2.63 -24.17 3.62
CA CYS A 119 3.47 -25.16 4.30
C CYS A 119 2.96 -25.58 5.68
N GLY A 120 1.83 -25.05 6.15
CA GLY A 120 1.29 -25.30 7.49
C GLY A 120 1.63 -24.24 8.53
N GLY A 121 2.28 -23.14 8.11
CA GLY A 121 2.47 -21.96 8.95
C GLY A 121 1.17 -21.21 9.22
N ARG A 122 1.22 -20.26 10.16
CA ARG A 122 0.08 -19.40 10.49
C ARG A 122 0.50 -17.95 10.48
N VAL A 123 -0.40 -17.09 10.01
CA VAL A 123 -0.28 -15.63 10.14
C VAL A 123 -1.14 -15.22 11.30
N GLU A 124 -0.52 -14.80 12.40
CA GLU A 124 -1.24 -14.14 13.48
C GLU A 124 -1.24 -12.63 13.24
N THR A 125 -2.41 -12.01 13.41
CA THR A 125 -2.54 -10.57 13.39
C THR A 125 -2.73 -10.10 14.82
N HIS A 126 -1.70 -9.47 15.37
CA HIS A 126 -1.80 -8.88 16.70
C HIS A 126 -2.18 -7.41 16.56
N PHE A 127 -3.28 -7.03 17.22
CA PHE A 127 -3.72 -5.65 17.32
C PHE A 127 -3.09 -5.04 18.58
N SER A 128 -2.03 -4.27 18.40
CA SER A 128 -1.41 -3.54 19.51
C SER A 128 -2.25 -2.29 19.82
N LEU A 129 -3.10 -2.38 20.85
CA LEU A 129 -3.80 -1.24 21.44
C LEU A 129 -2.82 -0.45 22.34
N THR A 130 -1.93 0.32 21.74
CA THR A 130 -1.07 1.25 22.50
C THR A 130 -1.88 2.47 22.90
N GLY A 131 -2.56 2.39 24.05
CA GLY A 131 -3.36 3.51 24.55
C GLY A 131 -4.22 3.23 25.77
N ALA A 132 -3.75 2.45 26.75
CA ALA A 132 -4.33 2.49 28.10
C ALA A 132 -3.48 3.44 28.95
N PRO A 133 -4.01 4.60 29.40
CA PRO A 133 -3.32 5.39 30.41
C PRO A 133 -3.27 4.58 31.71
N SER A 134 -2.06 4.22 32.13
CA SER A 134 -1.81 3.72 33.48
C SER A 134 -2.14 4.82 34.47
N THR A 135 -3.25 4.66 35.19
CA THR A 135 -3.56 5.39 36.43
C THR A 135 -2.76 4.82 37.60
#